data_AF-A0A1A1Y772-F1
#
_entry.id   AF-A0A1A1Y772-F1
#
_cell.length_a   1.000
_cell.length_b   1.000
_cell.length_c   1.000
_cell.angle_alpha   90.00
_cell.angle_beta   90.00
_cell.angle_gamma   90.00
#
_symmetry.space_group_name_H-M   'P 1'
#
loop_
_entity.id
_entity.type
_entity.pdbx_description
1 polymer ?
#
loop_
_entity_poly.entity_id
_entity_poly.type
_entity_poly.pdbx_seq_one_letter_code
_entity_poly.pdbx_strand_id
1 'polypeptide(L)'
;MGDTLYAPCGDLSLAYQIFGDGPVQLVFVGPLVGHIELFWLLPEYKSFFEQLGAFCRIAVFDKAGLGLSDPIPRVRTLDERADEIEAVMDAVGFESAVVFGMSEGGTASVVFAAKRPERTRALVVYGSYPFMATEWDDLHRDPVEVHRRLIAAADEDLSKEYIPTVAQIARVQEFGRAATSSWGDGRTAGTAFPSIKSVRQLAMFERMSASPGMVRAALESLLRIDIRPILPTVTAPSLIIHATHDPGVPVQCGRYLADHIPGARLLEVEGIDHAPWFTEPDRILSALEEFLTGTHAAPAHAHRALRTVLFTDMVASTQHAVARGDGRWRAVLQRFDDIATELAARFGGTVVKSTGDGHLMTFDGPTQAIHCAEAVRAEAETLGIEIRAGIHTGECELFEGDIGGIAVHIAARILGNAGASEILVSRTVRDLVVGSGTSFRDRGTAELRGIPGTWQLLAVDRNDGVRESPEAELASRPTPSAHSTMRRSDRAVAAVARHTPWLLRSLAHLALAAGRREASLSAPPHPSFVRSPR
;
A
#
# COMPACT_ATOMS: atom_id res chain seq x y z
N MET A 1 10.61 -5.77 -11.63
CA MET A 1 10.90 -4.54 -12.39
C MET A 1 10.95 -4.95 -13.86
N GLY A 2 10.22 -4.26 -14.74
CA GLY A 2 10.25 -4.56 -16.17
C GLY A 2 11.56 -4.06 -16.80
N ASP A 3 12.01 -4.73 -17.86
CA ASP A 3 13.17 -4.29 -18.63
C ASP A 3 12.88 -2.96 -19.33
N THR A 4 13.87 -2.07 -19.38
CA THR A 4 13.79 -0.81 -20.13
C THR A 4 13.91 -1.10 -21.63
N LEU A 5 12.87 -0.75 -22.39
CA LEU A 5 12.74 -0.91 -23.83
C LEU A 5 12.61 0.45 -24.51
N TYR A 6 12.65 0.48 -25.84
CA TYR A 6 12.57 1.73 -26.62
C TYR A 6 11.46 1.66 -27.67
N ALA A 7 10.56 2.64 -27.65
CA ALA A 7 9.48 2.81 -28.61
C ALA A 7 9.89 3.83 -29.68
N PRO A 8 9.69 3.54 -30.98
CA PRO A 8 9.95 4.51 -32.03
C PRO A 8 8.86 5.60 -32.07
N CYS A 9 9.26 6.87 -32.05
CA CYS A 9 8.39 8.03 -32.16
C CYS A 9 8.95 8.98 -33.23
N GLY A 10 8.64 8.69 -34.50
CA GLY A 10 9.33 9.32 -35.63
C GLY A 10 10.81 8.92 -35.63
N ASP A 11 11.71 9.91 -35.59
CA ASP A 11 13.16 9.70 -35.56
C ASP A 11 13.72 9.53 -34.12
N LEU A 12 12.85 9.50 -33.10
CA LEU A 12 13.23 9.42 -31.69
C LEU A 12 12.96 8.03 -31.11
N SER A 13 13.77 7.65 -30.12
CA SER A 13 13.59 6.47 -29.27
C SER A 13 13.12 6.90 -27.89
N LEU A 14 11.93 6.45 -27.49
CA LEU A 14 11.37 6.71 -26.16
C LEU A 14 11.60 5.52 -25.25
N ALA A 15 12.37 5.72 -24.16
CA ALA A 15 12.56 4.71 -23.14
C ALA A 15 11.24 4.46 -22.39
N TYR A 16 10.78 3.21 -22.36
CA TYR A 16 9.57 2.80 -21.69
C TYR A 16 9.76 1.47 -20.95
N GLN A 17 8.87 1.19 -20.00
CA GLN A 17 8.77 -0.05 -19.25
C GLN A 17 7.31 -0.46 -19.19
N ILE A 18 7.07 -1.78 -19.15
CA ILE A 18 5.75 -2.36 -18.95
C ILE A 18 5.78 -3.35 -17.78
N PHE A 19 4.78 -3.27 -16.92
CA PHE A 19 4.63 -4.14 -15.74
C PHE A 19 3.17 -4.20 -15.28
N GLY A 20 2.89 -5.08 -14.33
CA GLY A 20 1.53 -5.36 -13.88
C GLY A 20 0.81 -6.35 -14.78
N ASP A 21 -0.03 -7.18 -14.17
CA ASP A 21 -0.74 -8.28 -14.82
C ASP A 21 -2.26 -8.06 -14.83
N GLY A 22 -2.71 -6.88 -14.40
CA GLY A 22 -4.12 -6.56 -14.32
C GLY A 22 -4.80 -6.34 -15.68
N PRO A 23 -6.12 -6.50 -15.77
CA PRO A 23 -6.85 -6.45 -17.04
C PRO A 23 -7.01 -5.04 -17.62
N VAL A 24 -6.78 -3.97 -16.85
CA VAL A 24 -6.92 -2.59 -17.31
C VAL A 24 -5.60 -2.10 -17.92
N GLN A 25 -5.59 -1.79 -19.21
CA GLN A 25 -4.43 -1.17 -19.86
C GLN A 25 -4.33 0.30 -19.44
N LEU A 26 -3.16 0.73 -18.95
CA LEU A 26 -2.92 2.08 -18.46
C LEU A 26 -1.57 2.60 -18.97
N VAL A 27 -1.54 3.84 -19.45
CA VAL A 27 -0.29 4.57 -19.74
C VAL A 27 -0.14 5.68 -18.73
N PHE A 28 0.97 5.68 -18.00
CA PHE A 28 1.32 6.72 -17.05
C PHE A 28 2.26 7.74 -17.70
N VAL A 29 1.84 9.00 -17.70
CA VAL A 29 2.58 10.14 -18.26
C VAL A 29 3.15 10.95 -17.09
N GLY A 30 4.45 10.80 -16.86
CA GLY A 30 5.13 11.38 -15.71
C GLY A 30 5.19 12.91 -15.71
N PRO A 31 5.69 13.52 -14.61
CA PRO A 31 5.73 14.97 -14.41
C PRO A 31 6.80 15.67 -15.27
N LEU A 32 6.99 16.99 -15.07
CA LEU A 32 7.91 17.84 -15.86
C LEU A 32 9.29 17.20 -16.09
N VAL A 33 9.83 16.55 -15.06
CA VAL A 33 11.04 15.73 -15.14
C VAL A 33 10.76 14.35 -14.56
N GLY A 34 11.39 13.33 -15.12
CA GLY A 34 11.26 11.96 -14.66
C GLY A 34 12.46 11.14 -15.10
N HIS A 35 12.62 9.98 -14.46
CA HIS A 35 13.58 8.98 -14.89
C HIS A 35 13.02 7.60 -14.58
N ILE A 36 12.80 6.82 -15.63
CA ILE A 36 12.05 5.57 -15.59
C ILE A 36 12.65 4.52 -14.64
N GLU A 37 13.99 4.48 -14.52
CA GLU A 37 14.67 3.56 -13.60
C GLU A 37 14.81 4.11 -12.16
N LEU A 38 15.09 5.41 -11.99
CA LEU A 38 15.39 5.96 -10.68
C LEU A 38 14.16 6.06 -9.77
N PHE A 39 12.97 6.23 -10.32
CA PHE A 39 11.75 6.27 -9.51
C PHE A 39 11.54 4.98 -8.71
N TRP A 40 11.97 3.83 -9.24
CA TRP A 40 11.89 2.55 -8.52
C TRP A 40 12.78 2.45 -7.28
N LEU A 41 13.74 3.36 -7.12
CA LEU A 41 14.53 3.46 -5.89
C LEU A 41 13.75 4.09 -4.74
N LEU A 42 12.57 4.67 -5.01
CA LEU A 42 11.63 5.15 -3.99
C LEU A 42 10.71 4.00 -3.56
N PRO A 43 10.77 3.54 -2.30
CA PRO A 43 9.90 2.47 -1.81
C PRO A 43 8.41 2.79 -1.98
N GLU A 44 8.02 4.05 -1.82
CA GLU A 44 6.65 4.53 -1.96
C GLU A 44 6.15 4.43 -3.40
N TYR A 45 6.99 4.83 -4.37
CA TYR A 45 6.69 4.66 -5.80
C TYR A 45 6.54 3.18 -6.14
N LYS A 46 7.49 2.35 -5.70
CA LYS A 46 7.46 0.90 -5.93
C LYS A 46 6.16 0.28 -5.38
N SER A 47 5.83 0.54 -4.12
CA SER A 47 4.62 0.03 -3.48
C SER A 47 3.34 0.47 -4.20
N PHE A 48 3.24 1.77 -4.54
CA PHE A 48 2.08 2.31 -5.24
C PHE A 48 1.85 1.65 -6.60
N PHE A 49 2.92 1.50 -7.40
CA PHE A 49 2.81 0.91 -8.74
C PHE A 49 2.69 -0.63 -8.72
N GLU A 50 3.20 -1.32 -7.70
CA GLU A 50 2.93 -2.75 -7.49
C GLU A 50 1.45 -2.99 -7.19
N GLN A 51 0.83 -2.18 -6.31
CA GLN A 51 -0.59 -2.27 -6.00
C GLN A 51 -1.48 -1.89 -7.20
N LEU A 52 -1.14 -0.80 -7.90
CA LEU A 52 -1.84 -0.41 -9.13
C LEU A 52 -1.70 -1.50 -10.21
N GLY A 53 -0.53 -2.13 -10.31
CA GLY A 53 -0.21 -3.20 -11.25
C GLY A 53 -0.99 -4.50 -11.03
N ALA A 54 -1.64 -4.65 -9.87
CA ALA A 54 -2.46 -5.82 -9.61
C ALA A 54 -3.81 -5.81 -10.36
N PHE A 55 -4.32 -4.63 -10.72
CA PHE A 55 -5.53 -4.48 -11.53
C PHE A 55 -5.30 -3.69 -12.84
N CYS A 56 -4.11 -3.11 -13.04
CA CYS A 56 -3.68 -2.52 -14.29
C CYS A 56 -2.47 -3.25 -14.92
N ARG A 57 -2.40 -3.29 -16.24
CA ARG A 57 -1.17 -3.49 -17.02
C ARG A 57 -0.67 -2.12 -17.46
N ILE A 58 0.48 -1.72 -16.95
CA ILE A 58 0.92 -0.32 -16.92
C ILE A 58 2.14 -0.13 -17.81
N ALA A 59 2.06 0.84 -18.72
CA ALA A 59 3.21 1.37 -19.43
C ALA A 59 3.61 2.72 -18.83
N VAL A 60 4.88 2.86 -18.49
CA VAL A 60 5.51 4.13 -18.08
C VAL A 60 6.59 4.47 -19.09
N PHE A 61 6.88 5.76 -19.32
CA PHE A 61 7.93 6.17 -20.24
C PHE A 61 8.58 7.50 -19.84
N ASP A 62 9.83 7.68 -20.24
CA ASP A 62 10.49 8.97 -20.20
C ASP A 62 10.12 9.75 -21.48
N LYS A 63 9.62 10.98 -21.33
CA LYS A 63 9.30 11.84 -22.49
C LYS A 63 10.58 12.21 -23.22
N ALA A 64 10.49 12.51 -24.52
CA ALA A 64 11.67 12.91 -25.29
C ALA A 64 12.41 14.09 -24.63
N GLY A 65 13.74 14.03 -24.58
CA GLY A 65 14.60 15.00 -23.90
C GLY A 65 14.80 14.75 -22.40
N LEU A 66 14.13 13.78 -21.80
CA LEU A 66 14.19 13.47 -20.37
C LEU A 66 14.65 12.02 -20.14
N GLY A 67 15.25 11.79 -18.98
CA GLY A 67 15.64 10.47 -18.49
C GLY A 67 16.46 9.70 -19.52
N LEU A 68 15.98 8.52 -19.90
CA LEU A 68 16.65 7.63 -20.84
C LEU A 68 16.18 7.76 -22.30
N SER A 69 15.24 8.65 -22.61
CA SER A 69 14.78 8.90 -23.98
C SER A 69 15.73 9.81 -24.75
N ASP A 70 15.65 9.76 -26.08
CA ASP A 70 16.54 10.54 -26.94
C ASP A 70 16.53 12.04 -26.61
N PRO A 71 17.70 12.71 -26.64
CA PRO A 71 17.78 14.15 -26.42
C PRO A 71 17.13 14.91 -27.57
N ILE A 72 16.51 16.05 -27.26
CA ILE A 72 15.86 16.92 -28.23
C ILE A 72 16.49 18.32 -28.26
N PRO A 73 16.56 18.97 -29.43
CA PRO A 73 17.14 20.32 -29.54
C PRO A 73 16.20 21.43 -29.05
N ARG A 74 14.88 21.15 -28.99
CA ARG A 74 13.84 22.05 -28.49
C ARG A 74 12.77 21.23 -27.77
N VAL A 75 12.08 21.85 -26.81
CA VAL A 75 10.93 21.24 -26.15
C VAL A 75 9.84 20.98 -27.18
N ARG A 76 9.22 19.81 -27.09
CA ARG A 76 8.12 19.39 -27.95
C ARG A 76 6.82 20.04 -27.50
N THR A 77 5.99 20.40 -28.48
CA THR A 77 4.64 20.92 -28.27
C THR A 77 3.74 19.87 -27.61
N LEU A 78 2.62 20.28 -27.00
CA LEU A 78 1.69 19.32 -26.41
C LEU A 78 1.11 18.32 -27.44
N ASP A 79 0.95 18.73 -28.70
CA ASP A 79 0.55 17.83 -29.78
C ASP A 79 1.62 16.76 -30.05
N GLU A 80 2.89 17.19 -30.15
CA GLU A 80 4.04 16.30 -30.28
C GLU A 80 4.26 15.41 -29.04
N ARG A 81 3.81 15.82 -27.85
CA ARG A 81 3.80 15.01 -26.61
C ARG A 81 2.65 14.00 -26.61
N ALA A 82 1.49 14.35 -27.15
CA ALA A 82 0.40 13.40 -27.35
C ALA A 82 0.82 12.29 -28.33
N ASP A 83 1.59 12.62 -29.37
CA ASP A 83 2.16 11.62 -30.27
C ASP A 83 3.15 10.67 -29.57
N GLU A 84 3.87 11.12 -28.52
CA GLU A 84 4.72 10.25 -27.69
C GLU A 84 3.89 9.21 -26.91
N ILE A 85 2.73 9.63 -26.38
CA ILE A 85 1.78 8.71 -25.71
C ILE A 85 1.28 7.67 -26.73
N GLU A 86 0.90 8.11 -27.93
CA GLU A 86 0.46 7.23 -29.02
C GLU A 86 1.55 6.21 -29.40
N ALA A 87 2.80 6.67 -29.57
CA ALA A 87 3.92 5.81 -29.91
C ALA A 87 4.21 4.73 -28.85
N VAL A 88 4.15 5.08 -27.57
CA VAL A 88 4.33 4.12 -26.48
C VAL A 88 3.17 3.13 -26.44
N MET A 89 1.93 3.58 -26.60
CA MET A 89 0.75 2.70 -26.71
C MET A 89 0.89 1.70 -27.85
N ASP A 90 1.31 2.15 -29.04
CA ASP A 90 1.51 1.28 -30.20
C ASP A 90 2.62 0.26 -29.96
N ALA A 91 3.74 0.68 -29.35
CA ALA A 91 4.87 -0.21 -29.05
C ALA A 91 4.50 -1.33 -28.06
N VAL A 92 3.63 -1.06 -27.09
CA VAL A 92 3.17 -2.07 -26.12
C VAL A 92 1.93 -2.85 -26.58
N GLY A 93 1.31 -2.44 -27.69
CA GLY A 93 0.10 -3.05 -28.24
C GLY A 93 -1.19 -2.66 -27.52
N PHE A 94 -1.28 -1.43 -26.99
CA PHE A 94 -2.50 -0.90 -26.40
C PHE A 94 -3.34 -0.19 -27.46
N GLU A 95 -4.41 -0.85 -27.93
CA GLU A 95 -5.37 -0.25 -28.86
C GLU A 95 -6.15 0.89 -28.19
N SER A 96 -6.49 0.76 -26.90
CA SER A 96 -7.09 1.81 -26.10
C SER A 96 -6.72 1.62 -24.64
N ALA A 97 -6.36 2.71 -23.94
CA ALA A 97 -5.89 2.65 -22.56
C ALA A 97 -6.50 3.74 -21.68
N VAL A 98 -6.39 3.54 -20.37
CA VAL A 98 -6.50 4.64 -19.40
C VAL A 98 -5.25 5.50 -19.53
N VAL A 99 -5.41 6.81 -19.66
CA VAL A 99 -4.29 7.74 -19.71
C VAL A 99 -4.20 8.42 -18.35
N PHE A 100 -3.13 8.13 -17.61
CA PHE A 100 -2.89 8.70 -16.28
C PHE A 100 -1.74 9.70 -16.34
N GLY A 101 -2.07 10.99 -16.41
CA GLY A 101 -1.10 12.07 -16.41
C GLY A 101 -0.85 12.67 -15.03
N MET A 102 0.40 12.97 -14.73
CA MET A 102 0.82 13.64 -13.51
C MET A 102 1.47 14.99 -13.83
N SER A 103 1.11 16.05 -13.11
CA SER A 103 1.71 17.38 -13.27
C SER A 103 1.64 17.87 -14.73
N GLU A 104 2.75 18.29 -15.34
CA GLU A 104 2.85 18.61 -16.76
C GLU A 104 2.39 17.47 -17.68
N GLY A 105 2.65 16.21 -17.33
CA GLY A 105 2.13 15.05 -18.06
C GLY A 105 0.60 14.99 -18.11
N GLY A 106 -0.08 15.60 -17.13
CA GLY A 106 -1.53 15.79 -17.15
C GLY A 106 -2.02 16.66 -18.30
N THR A 107 -1.28 17.71 -18.65
CA THR A 107 -1.66 18.61 -19.76
C THR A 107 -1.55 17.90 -21.12
N ALA A 108 -0.47 17.14 -21.33
CA ALA A 108 -0.31 16.28 -22.50
C ALA A 108 -1.40 15.19 -22.56
N SER A 109 -1.76 14.62 -21.41
CA SER A 109 -2.82 13.60 -21.32
C SER A 109 -4.20 14.15 -21.68
N VAL A 110 -4.52 15.38 -21.30
CA VAL A 110 -5.77 16.06 -21.70
C VAL A 110 -5.80 16.31 -23.21
N VAL A 111 -4.69 16.78 -23.79
CA VAL A 111 -4.59 16.98 -25.25
C VAL A 111 -4.74 15.66 -25.98
N PHE A 112 -4.09 14.59 -25.52
CA PHE A 112 -4.24 13.25 -26.07
C PHE A 112 -5.70 12.77 -26.01
N ALA A 113 -6.34 12.90 -24.85
CA ALA A 113 -7.74 12.49 -24.66
C ALA A 113 -8.71 13.24 -25.59
N ALA A 114 -8.45 14.52 -25.86
CA ALA A 114 -9.23 15.32 -26.80
C ALA A 114 -8.97 14.94 -28.28
N LYS A 115 -7.72 14.61 -28.63
CA LYS A 115 -7.29 14.28 -30.01
C LYS A 115 -7.60 12.83 -30.40
N ARG A 116 -7.59 11.92 -29.43
CA ARG A 116 -7.72 10.46 -29.59
C ARG A 116 -8.77 9.89 -28.63
N PRO A 117 -10.03 10.36 -28.66
CA PRO A 117 -11.07 9.83 -27.79
C PRO A 117 -11.30 8.32 -27.99
N GLU A 118 -11.09 7.81 -29.20
CA GLU A 118 -11.18 6.39 -29.54
C GLU A 118 -10.06 5.52 -28.94
N ARG A 119 -8.91 6.12 -28.62
CA ARG A 119 -7.78 5.46 -27.95
C ARG A 119 -7.81 5.68 -26.43
N THR A 120 -8.73 6.51 -25.92
CA THR A 120 -8.78 6.94 -24.51
C THR A 120 -9.98 6.33 -23.79
N ARG A 121 -9.76 5.23 -23.06
CA ARG A 121 -10.80 4.57 -22.27
C ARG A 121 -11.28 5.44 -21.09
N ALA A 122 -10.34 6.09 -20.42
CA ALA A 122 -10.58 7.01 -19.32
C ALA A 122 -9.35 7.92 -19.14
N LEU A 123 -9.56 9.10 -18.57
CA LEU A 123 -8.51 10.05 -18.24
C LEU A 123 -8.37 10.16 -16.73
N VAL A 124 -7.16 9.99 -16.21
CA VAL A 124 -6.81 10.26 -14.82
C VAL A 124 -5.77 11.36 -14.80
N VAL A 125 -5.98 12.38 -13.96
CA VAL A 125 -5.04 13.50 -13.84
C VAL A 125 -4.70 13.71 -12.37
N TYR A 126 -3.42 13.68 -12.02
CA TYR A 126 -2.94 14.00 -10.67
C TYR A 126 -2.15 15.32 -10.65
N GLY A 127 -2.56 16.26 -9.80
CA GLY A 127 -1.78 17.45 -9.50
C GLY A 127 -1.41 18.29 -10.74
N SER A 128 -2.33 18.43 -11.71
CA SER A 128 -2.07 19.13 -12.97
C SER A 128 -2.77 20.49 -13.02
N TYR A 129 -2.54 21.24 -14.11
CA TYR A 129 -3.03 22.59 -14.29
C TYR A 129 -3.58 22.84 -15.69
N PRO A 130 -4.64 23.64 -15.82
CA PRO A 130 -5.17 24.04 -17.12
C PRO A 130 -4.37 25.19 -17.74
N PHE A 131 -3.75 26.02 -16.91
CA PHE A 131 -2.87 27.12 -17.29
C PHE A 131 -2.00 27.52 -16.09
N MET A 132 -0.93 28.27 -16.33
CA MET A 132 -0.13 28.92 -15.29
C MET A 132 -0.36 30.43 -15.32
N ALA A 133 -0.67 31.02 -14.17
CA ALA A 133 -0.86 32.47 -14.06
C ALA A 133 0.47 33.26 -14.02
N THR A 134 1.54 32.61 -13.58
CA THR A 134 2.88 33.20 -13.51
C THR A 134 3.58 33.02 -14.85
N GLU A 135 4.17 34.09 -15.38
CA GLU A 135 4.94 34.05 -16.63
C GLU A 135 6.45 33.88 -16.36
N TRP A 136 7.24 33.60 -17.41
CA TRP A 136 8.69 33.47 -17.30
C TRP A 136 9.36 34.70 -16.65
N ASP A 137 8.94 35.90 -17.07
CA ASP A 137 9.49 37.16 -16.56
C ASP A 137 9.08 37.46 -15.11
N ASP A 138 8.11 36.74 -14.57
CA ASP A 138 7.66 36.91 -13.19
C ASP A 138 8.53 36.14 -12.19
N LEU A 139 9.39 35.20 -12.63
CA LEU A 139 10.18 34.34 -11.71
C LEU A 139 11.06 35.13 -10.73
N HIS A 140 11.46 36.34 -11.11
CA HIS A 140 12.31 37.24 -10.32
C HIS A 140 11.59 38.50 -9.84
N ARG A 141 10.29 38.68 -10.14
CA ARG A 141 9.51 39.84 -9.70
C ARG A 141 9.00 39.65 -8.27
N ASP A 142 8.68 40.76 -7.62
CA ASP A 142 8.01 40.73 -6.32
C ASP A 142 6.63 40.03 -6.49
N PRO A 143 6.36 38.92 -5.76
CA PRO A 143 5.08 38.21 -5.87
C PRO A 143 3.87 39.10 -5.55
N VAL A 144 4.02 40.17 -4.77
CA VAL A 144 2.95 41.15 -4.52
C VAL A 144 2.64 41.97 -5.77
N GLU A 145 3.66 42.35 -6.53
CA GLU A 145 3.50 43.07 -7.80
C GLU A 145 2.83 42.18 -8.85
N VAL A 146 3.28 40.92 -8.96
CA VAL A 146 2.66 39.91 -9.85
C VAL A 146 1.20 39.72 -9.49
N HIS A 147 0.89 39.54 -8.19
CA HIS A 147 -0.48 39.39 -7.73
C HIS A 147 -1.37 40.61 -8.09
N ARG A 148 -0.85 41.83 -7.89
CA ARG A 148 -1.56 43.06 -8.26
C ARG A 148 -1.84 43.14 -9.76
N ARG A 149 -0.88 42.74 -10.60
CA ARG A 149 -1.03 42.66 -12.06
C ARG A 149 -2.13 41.67 -12.44
N LEU A 150 -2.14 40.49 -11.81
CA LEU A 150 -3.16 39.47 -12.06
C LEU A 150 -4.56 39.94 -11.66
N ILE A 151 -4.70 40.65 -10.53
CA ILE A 151 -5.99 41.26 -10.14
C ILE A 151 -6.45 42.28 -11.18
N ALA A 152 -5.56 43.18 -11.62
CA ALA A 152 -5.91 44.19 -12.62
C ALA A 152 -6.30 43.56 -13.97
N ALA A 153 -5.60 42.50 -14.39
CA ALA A 153 -5.92 41.78 -15.62
C ALA A 153 -7.26 41.04 -15.55
N ALA A 154 -7.61 40.46 -14.38
CA ALA A 154 -8.88 39.76 -14.19
C ALA A 154 -10.12 40.68 -14.31
N ASP A 155 -9.94 41.99 -14.10
CA ASP A 155 -10.98 43.00 -14.33
C ASP A 155 -11.19 43.32 -15.83
N GLU A 156 -10.22 43.00 -16.70
CA GLU A 156 -10.20 43.39 -18.13
C GLU A 156 -10.47 42.21 -19.09
N ASP A 157 -9.80 41.07 -18.95
CA ASP A 157 -10.13 39.79 -19.61
C ASP A 157 -9.22 38.67 -19.05
N LEU A 158 -9.72 37.43 -19.00
CA LEU A 158 -9.10 36.19 -18.47
C LEU A 158 -9.44 35.83 -17.00
N SER A 159 -10.40 34.90 -16.90
CA SER A 159 -10.78 34.04 -15.76
C SER A 159 -11.03 34.72 -14.42
N LYS A 160 -12.26 35.20 -14.22
CA LYS A 160 -12.85 35.50 -12.90
C LYS A 160 -12.86 34.31 -11.92
N GLU A 161 -12.42 33.13 -12.35
CA GLU A 161 -12.59 31.86 -11.65
C GLU A 161 -11.43 31.53 -10.69
N TYR A 162 -10.21 32.02 -10.92
CA TYR A 162 -9.10 31.82 -9.99
C TYR A 162 -7.96 32.84 -10.17
N ILE A 163 -7.55 33.49 -9.06
CA ILE A 163 -6.35 34.31 -8.95
C ILE A 163 -5.48 33.71 -7.84
N PRO A 164 -4.21 33.32 -8.12
CA PRO A 164 -3.34 32.75 -7.11
C PRO A 164 -2.97 33.81 -6.05
N THR A 165 -2.91 33.38 -4.80
CA THR A 165 -2.43 34.20 -3.68
C THR A 165 -0.95 34.53 -3.84
N VAL A 166 -0.49 35.60 -3.18
CA VAL A 166 0.94 35.97 -3.10
C VAL A 166 1.81 34.79 -2.67
N ALA A 167 1.35 33.98 -1.70
CA ALA A 167 2.09 32.81 -1.23
C ALA A 167 2.17 31.68 -2.27
N GLN A 168 1.13 31.49 -3.10
CA GLN A 168 1.17 30.51 -4.19
C GLN A 168 2.09 30.98 -5.32
N ILE A 169 2.03 32.27 -5.68
CA ILE A 169 2.96 32.88 -6.64
C ILE A 169 4.40 32.69 -6.17
N ALA A 170 4.69 33.01 -4.91
CA ALA A 170 6.03 32.88 -4.34
C ALA A 170 6.58 31.44 -4.41
N ARG A 171 5.73 30.42 -4.19
CA ARG A 171 6.10 28.99 -4.32
C ARG A 171 6.44 28.61 -5.75
N VAL A 172 5.60 29.00 -6.73
CA VAL A 172 5.88 28.75 -8.16
C VAL A 172 7.19 29.42 -8.57
N GLN A 173 7.42 30.66 -8.13
CA GLN A 173 8.66 31.36 -8.40
C GLN A 173 9.87 30.72 -7.70
N GLU A 174 9.70 30.17 -6.48
CA GLU A 174 10.76 29.42 -5.79
C GLU A 174 11.18 28.19 -6.57
N PHE A 175 10.20 27.37 -7.01
CA PHE A 175 10.44 26.24 -7.90
C PHE A 175 11.18 26.67 -9.16
N GLY A 176 10.68 27.72 -9.83
CA GLY A 176 11.28 28.19 -11.08
C GLY A 176 12.71 28.71 -10.90
N ARG A 177 12.98 29.49 -9.85
CA ARG A 177 14.34 29.98 -9.55
C ARG A 177 15.30 28.85 -9.19
N ALA A 178 14.84 27.84 -8.45
CA ALA A 178 15.63 26.67 -8.13
C ALA A 178 15.99 25.91 -9.41
N ALA A 179 15.01 25.70 -10.30
CA ALA A 179 15.20 25.05 -11.59
C ALA A 179 16.20 25.77 -12.50
N THR A 180 16.24 27.11 -12.47
CA THR A 180 17.16 27.89 -13.31
C THR A 180 18.54 28.09 -12.72
N SER A 181 18.66 28.17 -11.39
CA SER A 181 19.89 28.64 -10.71
C SER A 181 20.61 27.57 -9.91
N SER A 182 19.93 26.46 -9.60
CA SER A 182 20.43 25.45 -8.66
C SER A 182 20.18 24.01 -9.15
N TRP A 183 19.85 23.83 -10.44
CA TRP A 183 19.60 22.49 -10.98
C TRP A 183 20.78 21.54 -10.76
N GLY A 184 20.48 20.36 -10.24
CA GLY A 184 21.44 19.31 -9.93
C GLY A 184 21.94 19.34 -8.48
N ASP A 185 21.49 20.27 -7.64
CA ASP A 185 21.80 20.31 -6.20
C ASP A 185 20.68 19.73 -5.32
N GLY A 186 19.54 19.36 -5.91
CA GLY A 186 18.41 18.73 -5.24
C GLY A 186 17.36 19.69 -4.70
N ARG A 187 17.59 21.01 -4.74
CA ARG A 187 16.63 22.00 -4.22
C ARG A 187 15.35 22.04 -5.03
N THR A 188 15.42 21.89 -6.35
CA THR A 188 14.24 21.98 -7.22
C THR A 188 13.30 20.81 -6.94
N ALA A 189 13.82 19.60 -6.98
CA ALA A 189 13.07 18.39 -6.63
C ALA A 189 12.62 18.43 -5.16
N GLY A 190 13.42 19.01 -4.25
CA GLY A 190 13.05 19.19 -2.85
C GLY A 190 11.84 20.10 -2.61
N THR A 191 11.58 21.07 -3.49
CA THR A 191 10.34 21.88 -3.42
C THR A 191 9.08 21.09 -3.80
N ALA A 192 9.20 20.10 -4.70
CA ALA A 192 8.10 19.24 -5.11
C ALA A 192 7.93 18.01 -4.20
N PHE A 193 9.01 17.51 -3.62
CA PHE A 193 9.04 16.29 -2.79
C PHE A 193 9.62 16.56 -1.38
N PRO A 194 8.99 17.43 -0.57
CA PRO A 194 9.50 17.79 0.76
C PRO A 194 9.63 16.61 1.73
N SER A 195 8.94 15.48 1.50
CA SER A 195 9.09 14.28 2.32
C SER A 195 10.44 13.58 2.13
N ILE A 196 11.09 13.72 0.97
CA ILE A 196 12.41 13.16 0.72
C ILE A 196 13.49 14.04 1.36
N LYS A 197 14.08 13.57 2.46
CA LYS A 197 15.08 14.34 3.22
C LYS A 197 16.50 14.27 2.64
N SER A 198 16.77 13.30 1.77
CA SER A 198 18.10 13.08 1.20
C SER A 198 18.38 14.04 0.04
N VAL A 199 19.05 15.15 0.33
CA VAL A 199 19.49 16.13 -0.69
C VAL A 199 20.35 15.45 -1.76
N ARG A 200 21.24 14.52 -1.38
CA ARG A 200 22.08 13.78 -2.33
C ARG A 200 21.24 12.99 -3.34
N GLN A 201 20.17 12.35 -2.88
CA GLN A 201 19.28 11.56 -3.72
C GLN A 201 18.50 12.46 -4.69
N LEU A 202 17.94 13.56 -4.19
CA LEU A 202 17.24 14.56 -5.00
C LEU A 202 18.17 15.18 -6.06
N ALA A 203 19.40 15.52 -5.67
CA ALA A 203 20.42 16.07 -6.56
C ALA A 203 20.81 15.07 -7.67
N MET A 204 20.91 13.78 -7.33
CA MET A 204 21.15 12.72 -8.31
C MET A 204 19.98 12.60 -9.27
N PHE A 205 18.75 12.58 -8.77
CA PHE A 205 17.55 12.53 -9.60
C PHE A 205 17.49 13.69 -10.60
N GLU A 206 17.73 14.93 -10.17
CA GLU A 206 17.75 16.10 -11.06
C GLU A 206 18.78 15.95 -12.20
N ARG A 207 20.03 15.60 -11.87
CA ARG A 207 21.10 15.47 -12.87
C ARG A 207 20.87 14.35 -13.87
N MET A 208 20.24 13.26 -13.44
CA MET A 208 19.96 12.11 -14.30
C MET A 208 18.68 12.31 -15.12
N SER A 209 17.73 13.11 -14.64
CA SER A 209 16.44 13.31 -15.33
C SER A 209 16.53 14.33 -16.48
N ALA A 210 17.32 15.40 -16.33
CA ALA A 210 17.46 16.42 -17.37
C ALA A 210 18.76 17.21 -17.25
N SER A 211 19.26 17.70 -18.38
CA SER A 211 20.32 18.71 -18.38
C SER A 211 19.78 20.08 -17.91
N PRO A 212 20.63 20.99 -17.38
CA PRO A 212 20.20 22.34 -16.98
C PRO A 212 19.57 23.14 -18.12
N GLY A 213 20.05 22.96 -19.35
CA GLY A 213 19.48 23.62 -20.53
C GLY A 213 18.08 23.09 -20.84
N MET A 214 17.88 21.77 -20.74
CA MET A 214 16.60 21.13 -21.02
C MET A 214 15.54 21.51 -19.98
N VAL A 215 15.86 21.44 -18.68
CA VAL A 215 14.88 21.80 -17.64
C VAL A 215 14.46 23.26 -17.74
N ARG A 216 15.38 24.16 -18.08
CA ARG A 216 15.08 25.59 -18.27
C ARG A 216 14.09 25.78 -19.42
N ALA A 217 14.33 25.14 -20.55
CA ALA A 217 13.45 25.20 -21.70
C ALA A 217 12.08 24.55 -21.39
N ALA A 218 12.07 23.41 -20.69
CA ALA A 218 10.85 22.72 -20.29
C ALA A 218 10.00 23.56 -19.33
N LEU A 219 10.63 24.22 -18.36
CA LEU A 219 9.96 25.16 -17.46
C LEU A 219 9.39 26.37 -18.20
N GLU A 220 10.14 26.97 -19.11
CA GLU A 220 9.63 28.08 -19.91
C GLU A 220 8.41 27.67 -20.74
N SER A 221 8.47 26.48 -21.35
CA SER A 221 7.33 25.91 -22.08
C SER A 221 6.14 25.67 -21.15
N LEU A 222 6.37 25.11 -19.96
CA LEU A 222 5.35 24.84 -18.94
C LEU A 222 4.55 26.09 -18.58
N LEU A 223 5.23 27.22 -18.35
CA LEU A 223 4.58 28.47 -17.96
C LEU A 223 3.73 29.10 -19.08
N ARG A 224 3.90 28.64 -20.34
CA ARG A 224 3.14 29.11 -21.51
C ARG A 224 1.98 28.19 -21.87
N ILE A 225 1.83 27.04 -21.21
CA ILE A 225 0.74 26.10 -21.49
C ILE A 225 -0.59 26.72 -21.06
N ASP A 226 -1.56 26.69 -21.97
CA ASP A 226 -2.97 26.97 -21.70
C ASP A 226 -3.84 26.00 -22.48
N ILE A 227 -4.47 25.06 -21.77
CA ILE A 227 -5.38 24.05 -22.32
C ILE A 227 -6.85 24.34 -21.98
N ARG A 228 -7.17 25.50 -21.38
CA ARG A 228 -8.56 25.86 -21.05
C ARG A 228 -9.50 25.76 -22.27
N PRO A 229 -9.12 26.20 -23.49
CA PRO A 229 -10.03 26.16 -24.64
C PRO A 229 -10.44 24.75 -25.07
N ILE A 230 -9.68 23.71 -24.68
CA ILE A 230 -9.93 22.33 -25.11
C ILE A 230 -10.56 21.45 -24.02
N LEU A 231 -10.64 21.89 -22.77
CA LEU A 231 -11.24 21.08 -21.70
C LEU A 231 -12.67 20.60 -22.02
N PRO A 232 -13.55 21.44 -22.62
CA PRO A 232 -14.91 21.01 -22.97
C PRO A 232 -14.99 19.94 -24.06
N THR A 233 -13.91 19.69 -24.80
CA THR A 233 -13.89 18.70 -25.90
C THR A 233 -13.51 17.31 -25.42
N VAL A 234 -13.03 17.15 -24.19
CA VAL A 234 -12.71 15.84 -23.60
C VAL A 234 -14.01 15.09 -23.32
N THR A 235 -14.22 13.96 -24.01
CA THR A 235 -15.41 13.11 -23.83
C THR A 235 -15.15 11.87 -22.98
N ALA A 236 -13.89 11.55 -22.70
CA ALA A 236 -13.53 10.38 -21.90
C ALA A 236 -13.95 10.58 -20.43
N PRO A 237 -14.46 9.52 -19.75
CA PRO A 237 -14.67 9.56 -18.31
C PRO A 237 -13.38 10.00 -17.60
N SER A 238 -13.49 11.00 -16.73
CA SER A 238 -12.32 11.67 -16.16
C SER A 238 -12.32 11.66 -14.63
N LEU A 239 -11.19 11.32 -14.02
CA LEU A 239 -10.94 11.43 -12.59
C LEU A 239 -9.77 12.39 -12.34
N ILE A 240 -10.05 13.50 -11.68
CA ILE A 240 -9.07 14.51 -11.27
C ILE A 240 -8.73 14.26 -9.80
N ILE A 241 -7.45 14.10 -9.50
CA ILE A 241 -6.93 13.85 -8.16
C ILE A 241 -5.98 14.99 -7.81
N HIS A 242 -6.13 15.60 -6.65
CA HIS A 242 -5.28 16.74 -6.28
C HIS A 242 -5.02 16.80 -4.79
N ALA A 243 -3.76 17.02 -4.41
CA ALA A 243 -3.40 17.21 -3.01
C ALA A 243 -3.76 18.64 -2.54
N THR A 244 -4.44 18.76 -1.40
CA THR A 244 -4.94 20.05 -0.88
C THR A 244 -3.82 21.04 -0.54
N HIS A 245 -2.63 20.53 -0.21
CA HIS A 245 -1.45 21.33 0.14
C HIS A 245 -0.28 21.11 -0.84
N ASP A 246 -0.59 20.77 -2.09
CA ASP A 246 0.40 20.61 -3.16
C ASP A 246 1.29 21.88 -3.29
N PRO A 247 2.63 21.76 -3.15
CA PRO A 247 3.52 22.91 -3.15
C PRO A 247 3.83 23.42 -4.56
N GLY A 248 3.67 22.58 -5.59
CA GLY A 248 4.00 22.90 -6.98
C GLY A 248 2.80 23.44 -7.76
N VAL A 249 1.64 22.78 -7.65
CA VAL A 249 0.43 23.13 -8.39
C VAL A 249 -0.74 23.32 -7.43
N PRO A 250 -1.31 24.54 -7.31
CA PRO A 250 -2.43 24.79 -6.41
C PRO A 250 -3.66 23.92 -6.67
N VAL A 251 -4.34 23.47 -5.62
CA VAL A 251 -5.57 22.63 -5.70
C VAL A 251 -6.69 23.25 -6.54
N GLN A 252 -6.73 24.58 -6.63
CA GLN A 252 -7.69 25.31 -7.46
C GLN A 252 -7.55 24.96 -8.95
N CYS A 253 -6.35 24.58 -9.40
CA CYS A 253 -6.13 24.09 -10.76
C CYS A 253 -6.85 22.75 -11.00
N GLY A 254 -6.81 21.82 -10.04
CA GLY A 254 -7.55 20.56 -10.09
C GLY A 254 -9.07 20.78 -10.07
N ARG A 255 -9.56 21.69 -9.22
CA ARG A 255 -10.98 22.10 -9.21
C ARG A 255 -11.42 22.65 -10.56
N TYR A 256 -10.63 23.55 -11.15
CA TYR A 256 -10.90 24.10 -12.47
C TYR A 256 -11.01 23.02 -13.54
N LEU A 257 -10.06 22.07 -13.57
CA LEU A 257 -10.11 20.94 -14.50
C LEU A 257 -11.39 20.12 -14.33
N ALA A 258 -11.79 19.82 -13.08
CA ALA A 258 -13.01 19.07 -12.81
C ALA A 258 -14.29 19.82 -13.22
N ASP A 259 -14.33 21.14 -13.05
CA ASP A 259 -15.48 21.97 -13.41
C ASP A 259 -15.64 22.14 -14.94
N HIS A 260 -14.55 22.06 -15.68
CA HIS A 260 -14.52 22.36 -17.13
C HIS A 260 -14.39 21.13 -18.03
N ILE A 261 -14.04 19.96 -17.49
CA ILE A 261 -14.08 18.69 -18.21
C ILE A 261 -15.45 18.03 -17.99
N PRO A 262 -16.24 17.78 -19.05
CA PRO A 262 -17.58 17.22 -18.92
C PRO A 262 -17.60 15.88 -18.16
N GLY A 263 -18.35 15.84 -17.05
CA GLY A 263 -18.54 14.62 -16.26
C GLY A 263 -17.31 14.19 -15.44
N ALA A 264 -16.31 15.05 -15.28
CA ALA A 264 -15.16 14.75 -14.44
C ALA A 264 -15.55 14.60 -12.96
N ARG A 265 -14.91 13.65 -12.28
CA ARG A 265 -14.98 13.48 -10.81
C ARG A 265 -13.73 14.11 -10.19
N LEU A 266 -13.88 14.83 -9.09
CA LEU A 266 -12.77 15.35 -8.30
C LEU A 266 -12.55 14.51 -7.03
N LEU A 267 -11.30 14.17 -6.75
CA LEU A 267 -10.83 13.60 -5.50
C LEU A 267 -9.74 14.50 -4.90
N GLU A 268 -10.07 15.21 -3.84
CA GLU A 268 -9.08 15.92 -3.03
C GLU A 268 -8.50 15.00 -1.96
N VAL A 269 -7.17 14.96 -1.90
CA VAL A 269 -6.40 14.19 -0.93
C VAL A 269 -5.55 15.09 -0.06
N GLU A 270 -5.28 14.66 1.17
CA GLU A 270 -4.37 15.38 2.05
C GLU A 270 -2.91 15.05 1.70
N GLY A 271 -2.03 16.06 1.70
CA GLY A 271 -0.61 15.84 1.43
C GLY A 271 0.13 17.08 0.98
N ILE A 272 1.44 17.07 1.23
CA ILE A 272 2.36 18.19 0.96
C ILE A 272 3.39 17.88 -0.15
N ASP A 273 3.33 16.69 -0.72
CA ASP A 273 4.20 16.27 -1.82
C ASP A 273 3.43 16.28 -3.13
N HIS A 274 4.12 16.64 -4.20
CA HIS A 274 3.58 16.66 -5.55
C HIS A 274 3.68 15.27 -6.19
N ALA A 275 3.11 14.24 -5.55
CA ALA A 275 3.13 12.85 -6.04
C ALA A 275 2.05 11.97 -5.38
N PRO A 276 1.34 11.11 -6.14
CA PRO A 276 0.26 10.29 -5.59
C PRO A 276 0.76 9.28 -4.55
N TRP A 277 1.98 8.77 -4.70
CA TRP A 277 2.58 7.82 -3.76
C TRP A 277 3.01 8.42 -2.41
N PHE A 278 3.03 9.76 -2.25
CA PHE A 278 3.43 10.43 -1.00
C PHE A 278 2.28 11.12 -0.25
N THR A 279 1.05 11.10 -0.78
CA THR A 279 -0.08 11.85 -0.23
C THR A 279 -1.03 10.93 0.54
N GLU A 280 -2.06 10.39 -0.11
CA GLU A 280 -2.92 9.34 0.47
C GLU A 280 -2.97 8.13 -0.48
N PRO A 281 -1.87 7.37 -0.63
CA PRO A 281 -1.75 6.34 -1.66
C PRO A 281 -2.87 5.30 -1.63
N ASP A 282 -3.26 4.81 -0.44
CA ASP A 282 -4.32 3.81 -0.32
C ASP A 282 -5.70 4.35 -0.76
N ARG A 283 -5.99 5.62 -0.43
CA ARG A 283 -7.23 6.29 -0.82
C ARG A 283 -7.27 6.54 -2.33
N ILE A 284 -6.13 6.94 -2.91
CA ILE A 284 -5.96 7.13 -4.35
C ILE A 284 -6.13 5.80 -5.08
N LEU A 285 -5.46 4.74 -4.64
CA LEU A 285 -5.54 3.41 -5.26
C LEU A 285 -6.96 2.85 -5.19
N SER A 286 -7.64 2.99 -4.05
CA SER A 286 -9.04 2.56 -3.88
C SER A 286 -9.97 3.30 -4.85
N ALA A 287 -9.78 4.62 -5.01
CA ALA A 287 -10.56 5.43 -5.93
C ALA A 287 -10.27 5.10 -7.40
N LEU A 288 -9.01 4.83 -7.75
CA LEU A 288 -8.61 4.37 -9.08
C LEU A 288 -9.23 3.01 -9.40
N GLU A 289 -9.17 2.06 -8.47
CA GLU A 289 -9.76 0.73 -8.64
C GLU A 289 -11.27 0.82 -8.84
N GLU A 290 -11.99 1.58 -8.01
CA GLU A 290 -13.42 1.82 -8.16
C GLU A 290 -13.74 2.47 -9.51
N PHE A 291 -13.00 3.51 -9.87
CA PHE A 291 -13.22 4.27 -11.10
C PHE A 291 -12.97 3.43 -12.37
N LEU A 292 -11.97 2.57 -12.36
CA LEU A 292 -11.54 1.82 -13.54
C LEU A 292 -12.23 0.46 -13.69
N THR A 293 -12.63 -0.16 -12.58
CA THR A 293 -13.21 -1.51 -12.57
C THR A 293 -14.70 -1.54 -12.21
N GLY A 294 -15.23 -0.50 -11.56
CA GLY A 294 -16.60 -0.46 -11.05
C GLY A 294 -16.83 -1.32 -9.80
N THR A 295 -15.77 -1.91 -9.24
CA THR A 295 -15.81 -2.77 -8.04
C THR A 295 -14.82 -2.27 -7.00
N HIS A 296 -15.21 -2.25 -5.73
CA HIS A 296 -14.24 -2.34 -4.63
C HIS A 296 -13.78 -3.80 -4.57
N ALA A 297 -12.79 -4.16 -5.38
CA ALA A 297 -12.01 -5.34 -5.00
C ALA A 297 -11.20 -4.94 -3.76
N ALA A 298 -11.12 -5.86 -2.78
CA ALA A 298 -10.22 -5.63 -1.66
C ALA A 298 -8.81 -5.45 -2.23
N PRO A 299 -8.02 -4.48 -1.74
CA PRO A 299 -6.72 -4.13 -2.32
C PRO A 299 -5.91 -5.41 -2.52
N ALA A 300 -5.36 -5.60 -3.72
CA ALA A 300 -4.61 -6.79 -4.06
C ALA A 300 -3.56 -7.05 -2.99
N HIS A 301 -3.76 -8.13 -2.23
CA HIS A 301 -2.91 -8.45 -1.10
C HIS A 301 -1.51 -8.73 -1.68
N ALA A 302 -0.54 -7.84 -1.40
CA ALA A 302 0.83 -8.29 -1.19
C ALA A 302 0.73 -9.58 -0.37
N HIS A 303 1.41 -10.67 -0.72
CA HIS A 303 1.19 -12.01 -0.15
C HIS A 303 1.10 -11.96 1.39
N ARG A 304 -0.11 -11.76 1.92
CA ARG A 304 -0.37 -11.57 3.33
C ARG A 304 -0.76 -12.92 3.88
N ALA A 305 -0.07 -13.32 4.92
CA ALA A 305 -0.34 -14.56 5.59
C ALA A 305 -0.34 -14.33 7.09
N LEU A 306 -1.21 -15.07 7.78
CA LEU A 306 -1.09 -15.20 9.22
C LEU A 306 0.22 -15.93 9.52
N ARG A 307 1.12 -15.29 10.26
CA ARG A 307 2.41 -15.86 10.65
C ARG A 307 2.63 -15.66 12.14
N THR A 308 3.36 -16.57 12.76
CA THR A 308 3.92 -16.34 14.09
C THR A 308 5.34 -15.82 13.97
N VAL A 309 5.60 -14.67 14.59
CA VAL A 309 6.89 -14.01 14.64
C VAL A 309 7.52 -14.26 16.01
N LEU A 310 8.75 -14.77 16.01
CA LEU A 310 9.59 -14.95 17.20
C LEU A 310 10.81 -14.03 17.07
N PHE A 311 10.99 -13.17 18.07
CA PHE A 311 12.25 -12.47 18.28
C PHE A 311 12.99 -13.10 19.46
N THR A 312 14.31 -13.26 19.31
CA THR A 312 15.22 -13.60 20.40
C THR A 312 16.30 -12.54 20.53
N ASP A 313 16.78 -12.28 21.74
CA ASP A 313 17.87 -11.33 22.00
C ASP A 313 18.71 -11.81 23.19
N MET A 314 20.04 -11.71 23.11
CA MET A 314 20.95 -12.11 24.18
C MET A 314 21.06 -11.02 25.24
N VAL A 315 20.95 -11.42 26.50
CA VAL A 315 21.08 -10.52 27.64
C VAL A 315 22.55 -10.16 27.83
N ALA A 316 22.84 -8.87 28.03
CA ALA A 316 24.18 -8.37 28.33
C ALA A 316 25.27 -8.74 27.30
N SER A 317 24.91 -8.85 26.02
CA SER A 317 25.82 -9.22 24.90
C SER A 317 27.13 -8.41 24.88
N THR A 318 27.06 -7.10 25.09
CA THR A 318 28.24 -6.21 25.14
C THR A 318 29.18 -6.51 26.31
N GLN A 319 28.64 -6.88 27.47
CA GLN A 319 29.45 -7.22 28.65
C GLN A 319 30.20 -8.53 28.44
N HIS A 320 29.56 -9.51 27.79
CA HIS A 320 30.20 -10.76 27.39
C HIS A 320 31.34 -10.54 26.37
N ALA A 321 31.17 -9.62 25.42
CA ALA A 321 32.22 -9.26 24.47
C ALA A 321 33.48 -8.71 25.18
N VAL A 322 33.30 -7.78 26.12
CA VAL A 322 34.39 -7.18 26.90
C VAL A 322 35.10 -8.22 27.78
N ALA A 323 34.35 -9.12 28.42
CA ALA A 323 34.91 -10.11 29.33
C ALA A 323 35.67 -11.25 28.63
N ARG A 324 35.23 -11.67 27.44
CA ARG A 324 35.78 -12.85 26.73
C ARG A 324 36.76 -12.48 25.61
N GLY A 325 36.77 -11.23 25.18
CA GLY A 325 37.55 -10.73 24.05
C GLY A 325 36.90 -11.05 22.69
N ASP A 326 37.03 -10.12 21.74
CA ASP A 326 36.28 -10.10 20.47
C ASP A 326 36.33 -11.41 19.68
N GLY A 327 37.50 -12.05 19.58
CA GLY A 327 37.68 -13.28 18.79
C GLY A 327 36.92 -14.48 19.38
N ARG A 328 36.97 -14.66 20.71
CA ARG A 328 36.24 -15.74 21.39
C ARG A 328 34.75 -15.47 21.43
N TRP A 329 34.35 -14.21 21.59
CA TRP A 329 32.95 -13.83 21.55
C TRP A 329 32.32 -14.06 20.17
N ARG A 330 33.01 -13.70 19.07
CA ARG A 330 32.54 -14.00 17.71
C ARG A 330 32.29 -15.49 17.48
N ALA A 331 33.14 -16.38 18.00
CA ALA A 331 32.91 -17.83 17.89
C ALA A 331 31.65 -18.28 18.64
N VAL A 332 31.34 -17.65 19.77
CA VAL A 332 30.11 -17.91 20.53
C VAL A 332 28.88 -17.40 19.77
N LEU A 333 28.95 -16.20 19.19
CA LEU A 333 27.89 -15.65 18.33
C LEU A 333 27.60 -16.57 17.14
N GLN A 334 28.65 -17.02 16.43
CA GLN A 334 28.49 -17.92 15.28
C GLN A 334 27.82 -19.24 15.71
N ARG A 335 28.26 -19.84 16.82
CA ARG A 335 27.67 -21.08 17.31
C ARG A 335 26.21 -20.90 17.73
N PHE A 336 25.86 -19.75 18.31
CA PHE A 336 24.48 -19.45 18.66
C PHE A 336 23.60 -19.24 17.42
N ASP A 337 24.11 -18.59 16.39
CA ASP A 337 23.44 -18.40 15.09
C ASP A 337 23.19 -19.76 14.38
N ASP A 338 24.18 -20.65 14.40
CA ASP A 338 24.04 -22.02 13.86
C ASP A 338 22.94 -22.81 14.60
N ILE A 339 22.91 -22.75 15.94
CA ILE A 339 21.90 -23.41 16.78
C ILE A 339 20.50 -22.83 16.51
N ALA A 340 20.40 -21.50 16.44
CA ALA A 340 19.14 -20.82 16.18
C ALA A 340 18.57 -21.22 14.81
N THR A 341 19.43 -21.31 13.79
CA THR A 341 19.06 -21.73 12.44
C THR A 341 18.63 -23.20 12.39
N GLU A 342 19.37 -24.11 13.04
CA GLU A 342 19.02 -25.53 13.11
C GLU A 342 17.69 -25.75 13.83
N LEU A 343 17.50 -25.11 14.98
CA LEU A 343 16.27 -25.25 15.76
C LEU A 343 15.07 -24.64 15.05
N ALA A 344 15.22 -23.47 14.41
CA ALA A 344 14.16 -22.88 13.59
C ALA A 344 13.71 -23.87 12.51
N ALA A 345 14.65 -24.43 11.74
CA ALA A 345 14.33 -25.42 10.71
C ALA A 345 13.69 -26.69 11.29
N ARG A 346 14.19 -27.20 12.42
CA ARG A 346 13.65 -28.39 13.10
C ARG A 346 12.19 -28.23 13.51
N PHE A 347 11.79 -27.03 13.93
CA PHE A 347 10.41 -26.73 14.31
C PHE A 347 9.57 -26.17 13.15
N GLY A 348 10.06 -26.24 11.90
CA GLY A 348 9.32 -25.80 10.72
C GLY A 348 9.22 -24.27 10.59
N GLY A 349 10.17 -23.55 11.18
CA GLY A 349 10.35 -22.11 11.01
C GLY A 349 11.54 -21.75 10.14
N THR A 350 11.71 -20.46 9.92
CA THR A 350 12.81 -19.89 9.14
C THR A 350 13.38 -18.68 9.85
N VAL A 351 14.71 -18.59 9.94
CA VAL A 351 15.41 -17.37 10.38
C VAL A 351 15.40 -16.38 9.22
N VAL A 352 14.75 -15.24 9.41
CA VAL A 352 14.67 -14.17 8.41
C VAL A 352 15.88 -13.27 8.49
N LYS A 353 16.24 -12.86 9.70
CA LYS A 353 17.36 -11.96 9.97
C LYS A 353 18.08 -12.35 11.25
N SER A 354 19.40 -12.21 11.24
CA SER A 354 20.27 -12.23 12.42
C SER A 354 20.72 -10.80 12.72
N THR A 355 20.55 -10.34 13.96
CA THR A 355 20.98 -9.01 14.41
C THR A 355 22.34 -9.04 15.11
N GLY A 356 23.04 -10.17 15.01
CA GLY A 356 24.31 -10.42 15.69
C GLY A 356 24.10 -10.97 17.10
N ASP A 357 23.33 -10.30 17.94
CA ASP A 357 22.97 -10.76 19.28
C ASP A 357 21.53 -11.26 19.43
N GLY A 358 20.80 -11.35 18.33
CA GLY A 358 19.42 -11.79 18.30
C GLY A 358 19.00 -12.27 16.93
N HIS A 359 17.77 -12.79 16.86
CA HIS A 359 17.21 -13.36 15.63
C HIS A 359 15.76 -12.93 15.47
N LEU A 360 15.36 -12.77 14.20
CA LEU A 360 13.98 -12.70 13.75
C LEU A 360 13.65 -14.01 13.04
N MET A 361 12.67 -14.74 13.57
CA MET A 361 12.21 -16.02 13.04
C MET A 361 10.72 -15.99 12.75
N THR A 362 10.28 -16.79 11.78
CA THR A 362 8.87 -16.93 11.41
C THR A 362 8.44 -18.38 11.37
N PHE A 363 7.18 -18.64 11.75
CA PHE A 363 6.54 -19.94 11.77
C PHE A 363 5.12 -19.85 11.21
N ASP A 364 4.59 -20.96 10.70
CA ASP A 364 3.18 -21.09 10.33
C ASP A 364 2.24 -21.04 11.55
N GLY A 365 2.72 -21.40 12.74
CA GLY A 365 1.90 -21.51 13.94
C GLY A 365 2.62 -21.21 15.26
N PRO A 366 1.86 -20.83 16.30
CA PRO A 366 2.42 -20.38 17.57
C PRO A 366 3.03 -21.48 18.43
N THR A 367 2.53 -22.71 18.35
CA THR A 367 3.08 -23.85 19.10
C THR A 367 4.53 -24.14 18.69
N GLN A 368 4.81 -24.13 17.40
CA GLN A 368 6.15 -24.33 16.86
C GLN A 368 7.12 -23.23 17.32
N ALA A 369 6.67 -21.98 17.27
CA ALA A 369 7.47 -20.84 17.73
C ALA A 369 7.81 -20.93 19.22
N ILE A 370 6.85 -21.33 20.06
CA ILE A 370 7.07 -21.52 21.51
C ILE A 370 8.10 -22.63 21.75
N HIS A 371 7.93 -23.81 21.15
CA HIS A 371 8.88 -24.91 21.33
C HIS A 371 10.28 -24.57 20.82
N CYS A 372 10.36 -23.83 19.71
CA CYS A 372 11.63 -23.32 19.21
C CYS A 372 12.27 -22.35 20.21
N ALA A 373 11.51 -21.39 20.76
CA ALA A 373 12.03 -20.44 21.74
C ALA A 373 12.52 -21.14 23.02
N GLU A 374 11.82 -22.16 23.51
CA GLU A 374 12.25 -22.96 24.65
C GLU A 374 13.54 -23.73 24.39
N ALA A 375 13.65 -24.35 23.20
CA ALA A 375 14.85 -25.07 22.80
C ALA A 375 16.05 -24.14 22.61
N VAL A 376 15.86 -22.99 21.96
CA VAL A 376 16.93 -21.98 21.76
C VAL A 376 17.39 -21.45 23.12
N ARG A 377 16.48 -21.21 24.07
CA ARG A 377 16.83 -20.83 25.45
C ARG A 377 17.65 -21.91 26.14
N ALA A 378 17.21 -23.17 26.09
CA ALA A 378 17.91 -24.28 26.73
C ALA A 378 19.34 -24.45 26.18
N GLU A 379 19.52 -24.39 24.86
CA GLU A 379 20.84 -24.47 24.24
C GLU A 379 21.71 -23.24 24.57
N ALA A 380 21.13 -22.03 24.61
CA ALA A 380 21.84 -20.83 25.02
C ALA A 380 22.39 -20.94 26.45
N GLU A 381 21.60 -21.52 27.37
CA GLU A 381 22.04 -21.79 28.74
C GLU A 381 23.28 -22.71 28.78
N THR A 382 23.36 -23.72 27.90
CA THR A 382 24.55 -24.60 27.80
C THR A 382 25.81 -23.86 27.35
N LEU A 383 25.65 -22.77 26.60
CA LEU A 383 26.73 -21.88 26.18
C LEU A 383 27.07 -20.81 27.23
N GLY A 384 26.36 -20.80 28.36
CA GLY A 384 26.50 -19.79 29.41
C GLY A 384 26.07 -18.40 28.93
N ILE A 385 24.96 -18.36 28.21
CA ILE A 385 24.31 -17.15 27.69
C ILE A 385 22.84 -17.18 28.13
N GLU A 386 22.34 -16.03 28.58
CA GLU A 386 20.91 -15.84 28.81
C GLU A 386 20.29 -15.14 27.61
N ILE A 387 19.10 -15.59 27.21
CA ILE A 387 18.32 -14.94 26.15
C ILE A 387 16.98 -14.50 26.68
N ARG A 388 16.37 -13.56 25.99
CA ARG A 388 14.96 -13.21 26.13
C ARG A 388 14.26 -13.40 24.80
N ALA A 389 12.96 -13.68 24.83
CA ALA A 389 12.17 -13.91 23.63
C ALA A 389 10.81 -13.21 23.66
N GLY A 390 10.34 -12.78 22.48
CA GLY A 390 9.03 -12.19 22.27
C GLY A 390 8.31 -12.87 21.11
N ILE A 391 7.07 -13.32 21.34
CA ILE A 391 6.27 -14.05 20.33
C ILE A 391 4.91 -13.38 20.11
N HIS A 392 4.56 -13.19 18.84
CA HIS A 392 3.22 -12.74 18.44
C HIS A 392 2.76 -13.45 17.17
N THR A 393 1.45 -13.65 17.05
CA THR A 393 0.82 -14.15 15.81
C THR A 393 -0.11 -13.09 15.26
N GLY A 394 0.06 -12.75 14.00
CA GLY A 394 -0.72 -11.74 13.31
C GLY A 394 -0.50 -11.80 11.80
N GLU A 395 -1.22 -10.96 11.07
CA GLU A 395 -1.06 -10.84 9.63
C GLU A 395 0.29 -10.16 9.32
N CYS A 396 1.09 -10.81 8.48
CA CYS A 396 2.37 -10.32 8.00
C CYS A 396 2.36 -10.18 6.49
N GLU A 397 3.04 -9.15 5.99
CA GLU A 397 3.38 -9.03 4.58
C GLU A 397 4.62 -9.88 4.30
N LEU A 398 4.55 -10.76 3.30
CA LEU A 398 5.65 -11.62 2.91
C LEU A 398 6.40 -11.02 1.73
N PHE A 399 7.72 -10.89 1.86
CA PHE A 399 8.63 -10.51 0.80
C PHE A 399 9.61 -11.66 0.53
N GLU A 400 10.33 -11.61 -0.59
CA GLU A 400 11.37 -12.59 -0.89
C GLU A 400 12.49 -12.50 0.17
N GLY A 401 12.56 -13.49 1.06
CA GLY A 401 13.55 -13.55 2.15
C GLY A 401 13.31 -12.60 3.32
N ASP A 402 12.18 -11.89 3.38
CA ASP A 402 11.88 -10.94 4.46
C ASP A 402 10.38 -10.93 4.86
N ILE A 403 10.07 -10.37 6.02
CA ILE A 403 8.70 -10.18 6.50
C ILE A 403 8.48 -8.78 7.06
N GLY A 404 7.27 -8.24 6.85
CA GLY A 404 6.85 -6.94 7.35
C GLY A 404 5.45 -6.94 7.93
N GLY A 405 5.01 -5.75 8.34
CA GLY A 405 3.69 -5.53 8.92
C GLY A 405 3.68 -5.34 10.42
N ILE A 406 2.52 -4.93 10.93
CA ILE A 406 2.34 -4.54 12.34
C ILE A 406 2.66 -5.69 13.32
N ALA A 407 2.41 -6.95 12.90
CA ALA A 407 2.67 -8.13 13.70
C ALA A 407 4.16 -8.30 14.06
N VAL A 408 5.07 -7.96 13.13
CA VAL A 408 6.53 -7.98 13.37
C VAL A 408 6.90 -6.95 14.44
N HIS A 409 6.34 -5.74 14.36
CA HIS A 409 6.60 -4.70 15.36
C HIS A 409 6.05 -5.07 16.73
N ILE A 410 4.85 -5.66 16.81
CA ILE A 410 4.27 -6.14 18.06
C ILE A 410 5.21 -7.18 18.71
N ALA A 411 5.67 -8.19 17.98
CA ALA A 411 6.59 -9.21 18.50
C ALA A 411 7.89 -8.60 19.05
N ALA A 412 8.48 -7.63 18.33
CA ALA A 412 9.68 -6.91 18.79
C ALA A 412 9.42 -6.07 20.07
N ARG A 413 8.23 -5.48 20.22
CA ARG A 413 7.86 -4.75 21.45
C ARG A 413 7.57 -5.69 22.61
N ILE A 414 7.04 -6.88 22.36
CA ILE A 414 6.89 -7.92 23.38
C ILE A 414 8.27 -8.37 23.88
N LEU A 415 9.23 -8.63 22.98
CA LEU A 415 10.63 -8.91 23.33
C LEU A 415 11.21 -7.82 24.25
N GLY A 416 10.96 -6.54 23.94
CA GLY A 416 11.45 -5.41 24.73
C GLY A 416 10.92 -5.36 26.17
N ASN A 417 9.83 -6.07 26.48
CA ASN A 417 9.29 -6.22 27.84
C ASN A 417 9.78 -7.50 28.54
N ALA A 418 10.46 -8.40 27.83
CA ALA A 418 10.94 -9.66 28.37
C ALA A 418 12.23 -9.46 29.19
N GLY A 419 12.24 -10.03 30.39
CA GLY A 419 13.41 -10.15 31.25
C GLY A 419 14.36 -11.27 30.81
N ALA A 420 15.46 -11.44 31.55
CA ALA A 420 16.43 -12.50 31.27
C ALA A 420 15.81 -13.89 31.42
N SER A 421 16.09 -14.78 30.46
CA SER A 421 15.56 -16.14 30.39
C SER A 421 14.01 -16.22 30.27
N GLU A 422 13.36 -15.10 29.99
CA GLU A 422 11.90 -14.97 29.87
C GLU A 422 11.47 -15.07 28.40
N ILE A 423 10.41 -15.85 28.16
CA ILE A 423 9.72 -15.94 26.86
C ILE A 423 8.35 -15.29 27.05
N LEU A 424 8.16 -14.10 26.50
CA LEU A 424 6.89 -13.39 26.55
C LEU A 424 6.09 -13.57 25.26
N VAL A 425 4.78 -13.71 25.43
CA VAL A 425 3.83 -13.85 24.32
C VAL A 425 2.65 -12.91 24.47
N SER A 426 2.03 -12.55 23.35
CA SER A 426 0.72 -11.85 23.36
C SER A 426 -0.43 -12.77 23.77
N ARG A 427 -1.55 -12.20 24.23
CA ARG A 427 -2.82 -12.91 24.42
C ARG A 427 -3.23 -13.76 23.21
N THR A 428 -3.07 -13.24 21.99
CA THR A 428 -3.40 -13.95 20.75
C THR A 428 -2.68 -15.29 20.64
N VAL A 429 -1.40 -15.33 21.03
CA VAL A 429 -0.60 -16.56 21.02
C VAL A 429 -1.15 -17.58 22.01
N ARG A 430 -1.47 -17.18 23.25
CA ARG A 430 -2.12 -18.05 24.25
C ARG A 430 -3.42 -18.63 23.70
N ASP A 431 -4.27 -17.79 23.12
CA ASP A 431 -5.60 -18.20 22.65
C ASP A 431 -5.52 -19.18 21.46
N LEU A 432 -4.46 -19.10 20.66
CA LEU A 432 -4.23 -20.00 19.54
C LEU A 432 -3.57 -21.34 19.92
N VAL A 433 -3.03 -21.48 21.14
CA VAL A 433 -2.38 -22.72 21.60
C VAL A 433 -3.15 -23.44 22.70
N VAL A 434 -4.42 -23.09 22.94
CA VAL A 434 -5.27 -23.82 23.88
C VAL A 434 -5.30 -25.31 23.50
N GLY A 435 -4.92 -26.17 24.44
CA GLY A 435 -4.83 -27.62 24.23
C GLY A 435 -3.45 -28.13 23.79
N SER A 436 -2.43 -27.29 23.61
CA SER A 436 -1.05 -27.71 23.30
C SER A 436 -0.27 -28.27 24.50
N GLY A 437 -0.80 -28.12 25.72
CA GLY A 437 -0.09 -28.42 26.97
C GLY A 437 0.86 -27.32 27.43
N THR A 438 0.91 -26.17 26.75
CA THR A 438 1.72 -25.01 27.16
C THR A 438 1.00 -24.22 28.25
N SER A 439 1.66 -23.98 29.40
CA SER A 439 1.14 -23.13 30.47
C SER A 439 1.72 -21.73 30.44
N PHE A 440 0.92 -20.77 30.88
CA PHE A 440 1.22 -19.34 30.83
C PHE A 440 0.98 -18.66 32.17
N ARG A 441 1.87 -17.73 32.52
CA ARG A 441 1.71 -16.84 33.66
C ARG A 441 1.41 -15.43 33.19
N ASP A 442 0.34 -14.84 33.70
CA ASP A 442 -0.02 -13.46 33.36
C ASP A 442 1.05 -12.47 33.87
N ARG A 443 1.51 -11.58 32.98
CA ARG A 443 2.46 -10.51 33.30
C ARG A 443 1.80 -9.14 33.29
N GLY A 444 0.48 -9.09 33.12
CA GLY A 444 -0.33 -7.88 33.12
C GLY A 444 -0.45 -7.26 31.74
N THR A 445 -1.00 -6.04 31.72
CA THR A 445 -1.20 -5.26 30.50
C THR A 445 -0.08 -4.24 30.32
N ALA A 446 0.45 -4.13 29.11
CA ALA A 446 1.44 -3.13 28.73
C ALA A 446 0.95 -2.29 27.54
N GLU A 447 1.33 -1.02 27.50
CA GLU A 447 1.23 -0.19 26.30
C GLU A 447 2.50 -0.39 25.48
N LEU A 448 2.35 -0.86 24.24
CA LEU A 448 3.48 -1.09 23.35
C LEU A 448 3.72 0.19 22.56
N ARG A 449 4.94 0.76 22.64
CA ARG A 449 5.28 2.02 21.97
C ARG A 449 4.93 2.00 20.48
N GLY A 450 4.03 2.89 20.07
CA GLY A 450 3.59 3.06 18.68
C GLY A 450 2.51 2.09 18.22
N ILE A 451 2.00 1.23 19.10
CA ILE A 451 0.89 0.30 18.82
C ILE A 451 -0.33 0.77 19.63
N PRO A 452 -1.48 1.06 18.99
CA PRO A 452 -2.69 1.43 19.72
C PRO A 452 -3.16 0.34 20.70
N GLY A 453 -3.75 0.78 21.81
CA GLY A 453 -4.42 -0.09 22.78
C GLY A 453 -3.50 -0.70 23.86
N THR A 454 -4.12 -1.43 24.78
CA THR A 454 -3.43 -2.13 25.86
C THR A 454 -3.30 -3.62 25.53
N TRP A 455 -2.12 -4.17 25.78
CA TRP A 455 -1.75 -5.52 25.36
C TRP A 455 -1.47 -6.39 26.58
N GLN A 456 -2.22 -7.47 26.77
CA GLN A 456 -1.89 -8.44 27.81
C GLN A 456 -0.70 -9.30 27.36
N LEU A 457 0.33 -9.33 28.20
CA LEU A 457 1.53 -10.12 28.00
C LEU A 457 1.54 -11.30 28.96
N LEU A 458 1.99 -12.45 28.47
CA LEU A 458 2.08 -13.68 29.26
C LEU A 458 3.47 -14.29 29.14
N ALA A 459 4.02 -14.77 30.24
CA ALA A 459 5.25 -15.54 30.24
C ALA A 459 4.94 -17.04 30.04
N VAL A 460 5.70 -17.70 29.18
CA VAL A 460 5.66 -19.17 29.06
C VAL A 460 6.32 -19.77 30.30
N ASP A 461 5.62 -20.65 31.02
CA ASP A 461 6.18 -21.30 32.21
C ASP A 461 7.26 -22.32 31.82
N ARG A 462 8.27 -22.49 32.69
CA ARG A 462 9.26 -23.57 32.55
C ARG A 462 8.56 -24.90 32.75
N ASN A 463 8.65 -25.78 31.76
CA ASN A 463 8.16 -27.16 31.86
C ASN A 463 9.10 -28.01 32.75
N ASP A 464 9.24 -27.64 34.04
CA ASP A 464 9.94 -28.43 35.04
C ASP A 464 8.97 -29.50 35.58
N GLY A 465 8.70 -30.52 34.75
CA GLY A 465 7.93 -31.70 35.13
C GLY A 465 6.40 -31.55 35.01
N VAL A 466 5.80 -32.57 34.42
CA VAL A 466 4.34 -32.75 34.25
C VAL A 466 3.61 -32.46 35.56
N ARG A 467 3.05 -31.26 35.69
CA ARG A 467 1.87 -31.04 36.52
C ARG A 467 0.68 -31.28 35.63
N GLU A 468 -0.10 -32.31 35.95
CA GLU A 468 -1.37 -32.62 35.27
C GLU A 468 -2.17 -31.33 35.10
N SER A 469 -2.53 -31.00 33.84
CA SER A 469 -3.30 -29.80 33.57
C SER A 469 -4.69 -29.92 34.22
N PRO A 470 -5.35 -28.81 34.58
CA PRO A 470 -6.73 -28.84 35.06
C PRO A 470 -7.67 -29.58 34.10
N GLU A 471 -7.39 -29.53 32.79
CA GLU A 471 -8.14 -30.33 31.80
C GLU A 471 -7.87 -31.84 31.91
N ALA A 472 -6.65 -32.28 32.24
CA ALA A 472 -6.34 -33.68 32.47
C ALA A 472 -7.02 -34.21 33.75
N GLU A 473 -7.12 -33.39 34.79
CA GLU A 473 -7.87 -33.70 36.02
C GLU A 473 -9.39 -33.76 35.75
N LEU A 474 -9.91 -32.87 34.89
CA LEU A 474 -11.30 -32.90 34.41
C LEU A 474 -11.59 -34.11 33.50
N ALA A 475 -10.65 -34.51 32.65
CA ALA A 475 -10.78 -35.63 31.72
C ALA A 475 -10.61 -37.01 32.40
N SER A 476 -9.84 -37.07 33.49
CA SER A 476 -9.62 -38.29 34.30
C SER A 476 -10.72 -38.52 35.35
N ARG A 477 -11.61 -37.56 35.56
CA ARG A 477 -12.79 -37.74 36.43
C ARG A 477 -13.71 -38.83 35.86
N PRO A 478 -14.00 -39.91 36.62
CA PRO A 478 -14.88 -40.96 36.12
C PRO A 478 -16.27 -40.39 35.84
N THR A 479 -16.77 -40.66 34.64
CA THR A 479 -18.13 -40.31 34.22
C THR A 479 -19.13 -40.98 35.17
N PRO A 480 -20.13 -40.27 35.74
CA PRO A 480 -21.14 -40.89 36.59
C PRO A 480 -21.83 -42.02 35.82
N SER A 481 -21.74 -43.25 36.30
CA SER A 481 -22.24 -44.44 35.62
C SER A 481 -23.76 -44.35 35.38
N ALA A 482 -24.18 -44.60 34.14
CA ALA A 482 -25.57 -44.58 33.71
C ALA A 482 -26.37 -45.77 34.27
N HIS A 483 -26.94 -45.61 35.46
CA HIS A 483 -28.13 -46.36 35.87
C HIS A 483 -29.17 -45.42 36.45
N SER A 484 -30.02 -44.84 35.59
CA SER A 484 -31.48 -44.91 35.80
C SER A 484 -32.22 -44.84 34.45
N THR A 485 -32.71 -46.02 34.04
CA THR A 485 -33.94 -46.27 33.25
C THR A 485 -34.22 -45.45 31.98
N MET A 486 -33.68 -45.89 30.83
CA MET A 486 -34.28 -45.63 29.51
C MET A 486 -35.59 -46.43 29.37
N ARG A 487 -36.68 -45.79 28.93
CA ARG A 487 -37.99 -46.45 28.78
C ARG A 487 -37.98 -47.36 27.56
N ARG A 488 -38.86 -48.38 27.53
CA ARG A 488 -38.94 -49.36 26.41
C ARG A 488 -39.19 -48.70 25.04
N SER A 489 -39.85 -47.54 25.02
CA SER A 489 -40.03 -46.70 23.82
C SER A 489 -38.72 -46.27 23.20
N ASP A 490 -37.71 -45.96 24.02
CA ASP A 490 -36.46 -45.34 23.58
C ASP A 490 -35.54 -46.38 22.92
N ARG A 491 -35.64 -47.65 23.34
CA ARG A 491 -34.96 -48.77 22.68
C ARG A 491 -35.54 -49.09 21.31
N ALA A 492 -36.85 -48.94 21.12
CA ALA A 492 -37.49 -49.18 19.83
C ALA A 492 -37.08 -48.13 18.79
N VAL A 493 -37.03 -46.86 19.18
CA VAL A 493 -36.58 -45.75 18.30
C VAL A 493 -35.10 -45.89 17.93
N ALA A 494 -34.24 -46.27 18.88
CA ALA A 494 -32.81 -46.47 18.62
C ALA A 494 -32.54 -47.68 17.70
N ALA A 495 -33.34 -48.75 17.77
CA ALA A 495 -33.21 -49.92 16.89
C ALA A 495 -33.66 -49.61 15.46
N VAL A 496 -34.76 -48.87 15.28
CA VAL A 496 -35.25 -48.44 13.96
C VAL A 496 -34.27 -47.45 13.30
N ALA A 497 -33.66 -46.56 14.08
CA ALA A 497 -32.68 -45.59 13.60
C ALA A 497 -31.37 -46.25 13.10
N ARG A 498 -30.97 -47.40 13.66
CA ARG A 498 -29.76 -48.12 13.25
C ARG A 498 -29.95 -48.98 12.00
N HIS A 499 -31.14 -49.54 11.79
CA HIS A 499 -31.37 -50.49 10.69
C HIS A 499 -32.07 -49.89 9.47
N THR A 500 -32.74 -48.75 9.60
CA THR A 500 -33.46 -48.12 8.48
C THR A 500 -33.42 -46.58 8.57
N PRO A 501 -32.25 -45.96 8.39
CA PRO A 501 -32.09 -44.51 8.49
C PRO A 501 -32.89 -43.70 7.45
N TRP A 502 -33.36 -44.35 6.37
CA TRP A 502 -34.17 -43.72 5.32
C TRP A 502 -35.62 -43.44 5.75
N LEU A 503 -36.18 -44.17 6.73
CA LEU A 503 -37.52 -43.92 7.26
C LEU A 503 -37.60 -42.61 8.06
N LEU A 504 -36.55 -42.28 8.83
CA LEU A 504 -36.43 -41.01 9.55
C LEU A 504 -36.26 -39.82 8.57
N ARG A 505 -35.53 -40.01 7.47
CA ARG A 505 -35.43 -39.00 6.40
C ARG A 505 -36.75 -38.78 5.67
N SER A 506 -37.56 -39.84 5.49
CA SER A 506 -38.87 -39.74 4.84
C SER A 506 -39.91 -39.00 5.72
N LEU A 507 -39.87 -39.20 7.05
CA LEU A 507 -40.70 -38.44 8.00
C LEU A 507 -40.31 -36.96 8.07
N ALA A 508 -39.01 -36.63 7.99
CA ALA A 508 -38.55 -35.24 7.92
C ALA A 508 -38.96 -34.55 6.61
N HIS A 509 -38.97 -35.28 5.48
CA HIS A 509 -39.47 -34.76 4.20
C HIS A 509 -40.99 -34.55 4.16
N LEU A 510 -41.77 -35.40 4.83
CA LEU A 510 -43.22 -35.22 4.96
C LEU A 510 -43.60 -34.02 5.86
N ALA A 511 -42.84 -33.78 6.93
CA ALA A 511 -43.03 -32.59 7.78
C ALA A 511 -42.70 -31.28 7.02
N LEU A 512 -41.68 -31.29 6.15
CA LEU A 512 -41.32 -30.17 5.29
C LEU A 512 -42.30 -29.96 4.11
N ALA A 513 -42.98 -31.00 3.64
CA ALA A 513 -43.99 -30.93 2.58
C ALA A 513 -45.36 -30.45 3.10
N ALA A 514 -45.72 -30.79 4.35
CA ALA A 514 -46.92 -30.26 5.01
C ALA A 514 -46.80 -28.75 5.30
N GLY A 515 -45.62 -28.27 5.73
CA GLY A 515 -45.38 -26.84 5.98
C GLY A 515 -45.36 -25.94 4.74
N ARG A 516 -45.27 -26.50 3.52
CA ARG A 516 -45.36 -25.73 2.26
C ARG A 516 -46.78 -25.61 1.69
N ARG A 517 -47.76 -26.34 2.21
CA ARG A 517 -49.18 -26.23 1.79
C ARG A 517 -49.98 -25.19 2.58
N GLU A 518 -49.51 -24.72 3.73
CA GLU A 518 -50.18 -23.66 4.51
C GLU A 518 -49.78 -22.23 4.14
N ALA A 519 -48.72 -22.02 3.35
CA ALA A 519 -48.28 -20.66 2.94
C ALA A 519 -48.88 -20.17 1.60
N SER A 520 -49.80 -20.94 0.98
CA SER A 520 -50.43 -20.61 -0.32
C SER A 520 -51.92 -20.23 -0.22
N LEU A 521 -52.46 -20.06 0.99
CA LEU A 521 -53.87 -19.71 1.23
C LEU A 521 -53.99 -18.56 2.24
N SER A 522 -53.48 -17.37 1.90
CA SER A 522 -53.82 -16.12 2.60
C SER A 522 -53.50 -14.87 1.77
N ALA A 523 -54.17 -14.72 0.62
CA ALA A 523 -54.28 -13.43 -0.06
C ALA A 523 -55.60 -12.75 0.36
N PRO A 524 -55.60 -11.55 0.98
CA PRO A 524 -56.82 -10.78 1.20
C PRO A 524 -57.19 -9.95 -0.05
N PRO A 525 -58.49 -9.62 -0.25
CA PRO A 525 -59.00 -9.13 -1.53
C PRO A 525 -58.86 -7.60 -1.71
N HIS A 526 -58.78 -7.19 -2.98
CA HIS A 526 -58.96 -5.82 -3.46
C HIS A 526 -60.28 -5.20 -2.98
N PRO A 527 -60.31 -3.93 -2.53
CA PRO A 527 -61.52 -3.14 -2.48
C PRO A 527 -61.66 -2.27 -3.74
N SER A 528 -62.73 -2.53 -4.48
CA SER A 528 -63.32 -1.61 -5.45
C SER A 528 -64.06 -0.49 -4.71
N PHE A 529 -63.74 0.78 -4.99
CA PHE A 529 -64.63 1.89 -4.66
C PHE A 529 -64.94 2.76 -5.89
N VAL A 530 -66.21 3.11 -5.93
CA VAL A 530 -67.02 3.71 -6.98
C VAL A 530 -66.71 5.20 -7.17
N ARG A 531 -66.88 5.69 -8.40
CA ARG A 531 -66.80 7.10 -8.80
C ARG A 531 -68.12 7.86 -8.61
N SER A 532 -67.96 9.15 -8.30
CA SER A 532 -68.74 10.34 -8.71
C SER A 532 -69.81 10.88 -7.73
N PRO A 533 -70.29 12.15 -7.88
CA PRO A 533 -69.63 13.35 -8.44
C PRO A 533 -69.86 14.64 -7.59
N ARG A 534 -68.97 15.63 -7.73
CA ARG A 534 -69.28 17.05 -8.02
C ARG A 534 -68.01 17.88 -8.03
#